data_AF-A0A843JY44-F1
#
_entry.id   AF-A0A843JY44-F1
#
_cell.length_a   1.000
_cell.length_b   1.000
_cell.length_c   1.000
_cell.angle_alpha   90.00
_cell.angle_beta   90.00
_cell.angle_gamma   90.00
#
_symmetry.space_group_name_H-M   'P 1'
#
loop_
_entity.id
_entity.type
_entity.pdbx_description
1 polymer ?
#
loop_
_entity_poly.entity_id
_entity_poly.type
_entity_poly.pdbx_seq_one_letter_code
_entity_poly.pdbx_strand_id
1 'polypeptide(L)'
;MNKKVAIGAGVAALLLIVCMGSVFATDWDSHMKYNEPQNIPFTDVVDETDTLNPQSLNYNLFEKYGPVLLILAVLMFGAMIGGVCISREESDDDDPN
;
A
#
# COMPACT_ATOMS: atom_id res chain seq x y z
N MET A 1 22.05 22.43 1.04
CA MET A 1 20.96 21.55 0.58
C MET A 1 19.83 22.41 0.01
N ASN A 2 19.40 22.21 -1.23
CA ASN A 2 18.34 23.01 -1.84
C ASN A 2 17.00 22.75 -1.10
N LYS A 3 16.17 23.78 -0.89
CA LYS A 3 14.88 23.64 -0.15
C LYS A 3 14.01 22.51 -0.68
N LYS A 4 14.02 22.30 -2.00
CA LYS A 4 13.29 21.22 -2.68
C LYS A 4 13.77 19.82 -2.26
N VAL A 5 15.08 19.63 -2.12
CA VAL A 5 15.67 18.36 -1.69
C VAL A 5 15.34 18.08 -0.23
N ALA A 6 15.33 19.12 0.62
CA ALA A 6 14.95 18.96 2.03
C ALA A 6 13.48 18.54 2.19
N ILE A 7 12.56 19.12 1.40
CA ILE A 7 11.15 18.73 1.40
C ILE A 7 10.98 17.29 0.89
N GLY A 8 11.66 16.93 -0.20
CA GLY A 8 11.60 15.56 -0.74
C GLY A 8 12.10 14.52 0.25
N ALA A 9 13.23 14.78 0.92
CA ALA A 9 13.76 13.90 1.96
C ALA A 9 12.80 13.79 3.16
N GLY A 10 12.15 14.90 3.56
CA GLY A 10 11.15 14.89 4.63
C GLY A 10 9.93 14.04 4.30
N VAL A 11 9.39 14.18 3.08
CA VAL A 11 8.25 13.36 2.61
C VAL A 11 8.63 11.89 2.53
N ALA A 12 9.82 11.57 2.00
CA ALA A 12 10.30 10.20 1.93
C ALA A 12 10.44 9.56 3.33
N ALA A 13 11.02 10.28 4.29
CA ALA A 13 11.14 9.80 5.67
C ALA A 13 9.76 9.56 6.31
N LEU A 14 8.79 10.45 6.08
CA LEU A 14 7.44 10.33 6.60
C LEU A 14 6.72 9.11 6.00
N LEU A 15 6.84 8.87 4.70
CA LEU A 15 6.29 7.69 4.03
C LEU A 15 6.91 6.39 4.57
N LEU A 16 8.21 6.40 4.88
CA LEU A 16 8.91 5.25 5.44
C LEU A 16 8.41 4.92 6.84
N ILE A 17 8.13 5.93 7.67
CA ILE A 17 7.51 5.77 8.99
C ILE A 17 6.11 5.16 8.85
N VAL A 18 5.29 5.64 7.91
CA VAL A 18 3.95 5.08 7.66
C VAL A 18 4.04 3.62 7.26
N CYS A 19 4.98 3.25 6.37
CA CYS A 19 5.17 1.86 5.97
C CYS A 19 5.57 0.97 7.15
N MET A 20 6.51 1.44 7.98
CA MET A 20 6.93 0.71 9.17
C MET A 20 5.78 0.54 10.16
N GLY A 21 5.03 1.62 10.44
CA GLY A 21 3.85 1.57 11.31
C GLY A 21 2.79 0.60 10.82
N SER A 22 2.53 0.56 9.51
CA SER A 22 1.61 -0.40 8.89
C SER A 22 2.04 -1.86 9.07
N VAL A 23 3.34 -2.17 8.94
CA VAL A 23 3.86 -3.53 9.15
C VAL A 23 3.64 -3.97 10.60
N PHE A 24 3.95 -3.10 11.57
CA PHE A 24 3.73 -3.40 12.99
C PHE A 24 2.24 -3.50 13.35
N ALA A 25 1.41 -2.59 12.84
CA ALA A 25 -0.03 -2.57 13.13
C ALA A 25 -0.75 -3.80 12.59
N THR A 26 -0.29 -4.35 11.46
CA THR A 26 -0.87 -5.56 10.87
C THR A 26 -0.31 -6.83 11.50
N ASP A 27 0.70 -6.75 12.39
CA ASP A 27 1.41 -7.94 12.89
C ASP A 27 1.77 -8.91 11.76
N TRP A 28 2.55 -8.38 10.80
CA TRP A 28 2.81 -9.03 9.52
C TRP A 28 3.32 -10.48 9.65
N ASP A 29 4.12 -10.74 10.68
CA ASP A 29 4.68 -12.06 10.98
C ASP A 29 3.61 -13.08 11.39
N SER A 30 2.52 -12.64 12.02
CA SER A 30 1.44 -13.56 12.41
C SER A 30 0.52 -13.97 11.25
N HIS A 31 0.52 -13.20 10.16
CA HIS A 31 -0.36 -13.40 9.02
C HIS A 31 0.31 -14.14 7.85
N MET A 32 1.64 -14.03 7.69
CA MET A 32 2.44 -14.72 6.67
C MET A 32 2.89 -16.13 7.11
N LYS A 33 2.01 -16.90 7.76
CA LYS A 33 2.36 -18.22 8.34
C LYS A 33 2.16 -19.39 7.39
N TYR A 34 1.51 -19.17 6.27
CA TYR A 34 1.13 -20.24 5.36
C TYR A 34 2.16 -20.39 4.24
N ASN A 35 2.82 -21.54 4.21
CA ASN A 35 3.73 -21.92 3.12
C ASN A 35 3.00 -22.54 1.91
N GLU A 36 1.68 -22.64 1.97
CA GLU A 36 0.83 -23.25 0.96
C GLU A 36 -0.47 -22.44 0.77
N PRO A 37 -1.08 -22.47 -0.42
CA PRO A 37 -2.33 -21.77 -0.69
C PRO A 37 -3.43 -22.24 0.26
N GLN A 38 -4.00 -21.29 1.02
CA GLN A 38 -5.18 -21.55 1.83
C GLN A 38 -6.44 -21.38 0.98
N ASN A 39 -7.47 -22.17 1.27
CA ASN A 39 -8.77 -21.98 0.65
C ASN A 39 -9.31 -20.60 1.02
N ILE A 40 -10.04 -19.96 0.11
CA ILE A 40 -10.57 -18.60 0.29
C ILE A 40 -11.71 -18.67 1.33
N PRO A 41 -11.50 -18.22 2.58
CA PRO A 41 -12.43 -18.49 3.67
C PRO A 41 -13.46 -17.35 3.79
N PHE A 42 -13.90 -16.77 2.67
CA PHE A 42 -14.85 -15.66 2.70
C PHE A 42 -16.27 -16.17 2.53
N THR A 43 -17.06 -16.00 3.57
CA THR A 43 -18.51 -16.22 3.57
C THR A 43 -19.22 -14.88 3.64
N ASP A 44 -20.51 -14.85 3.29
CA ASP A 44 -21.47 -13.74 3.33
C ASP A 44 -21.01 -12.40 3.93
N VAL A 45 -21.30 -11.30 3.24
CA VAL A 45 -20.84 -9.94 3.61
C VAL A 45 -21.38 -9.47 4.97
N VAL A 46 -22.57 -9.92 5.33
CA VAL A 46 -23.33 -9.51 6.52
C VAL A 46 -23.71 -10.76 7.30
N ASP A 47 -23.71 -10.69 8.62
CA ASP A 47 -24.13 -11.79 9.48
C ASP A 47 -25.66 -11.85 9.66
N GLU A 48 -26.15 -12.83 10.42
CA GLU A 48 -27.59 -13.01 10.71
C GLU A 48 -28.22 -11.83 11.48
N THR A 49 -27.40 -10.93 12.02
CA THR A 49 -27.80 -9.73 12.79
C THR A 49 -27.65 -8.43 11.99
N ASP A 50 -27.37 -8.52 10.69
CA ASP A 50 -27.13 -7.39 9.77
C ASP A 50 -25.88 -6.56 10.14
N THR A 51 -24.93 -7.19 10.84
CA THR A 51 -23.61 -6.59 11.15
C THR A 51 -22.52 -7.14 10.23
N LEU A 52 -21.39 -6.40 10.09
CA LEU A 52 -20.33 -6.80 9.17
C LEU A 52 -19.71 -8.13 9.62
N ASN A 53 -19.83 -9.15 8.76
CA ASN A 53 -19.36 -10.48 9.11
C ASN A 53 -17.82 -10.48 9.23
N PRO A 54 -17.23 -10.94 10.35
CA PRO A 54 -15.77 -11.04 10.52
C PRO A 54 -15.08 -11.98 9.52
N GLN A 55 -15.84 -12.92 8.94
CA GLN A 55 -15.37 -13.83 7.89
C GLN A 55 -15.51 -13.21 6.49
N SER A 56 -16.11 -12.02 6.35
CA SER A 56 -16.26 -11.38 5.05
C SER A 56 -14.92 -10.87 4.51
N LEU A 57 -14.82 -10.80 3.18
CA LEU A 57 -13.68 -10.18 2.50
C LEU A 57 -13.51 -8.72 2.92
N ASN A 58 -14.60 -7.97 3.05
CA ASN A 58 -14.56 -6.54 3.38
C ASN A 58 -14.02 -6.31 4.79
N TYR A 59 -14.48 -7.10 5.78
CA TYR A 59 -13.95 -7.02 7.14
C TYR A 59 -12.45 -7.34 7.17
N ASN A 60 -12.04 -8.43 6.52
CA ASN A 60 -10.62 -8.79 6.48
C ASN A 60 -9.77 -7.74 5.72
N LEU A 61 -10.28 -7.17 4.64
CA LEU A 61 -9.55 -6.21 3.82
C LEU A 61 -9.37 -4.86 4.52
N PHE A 62 -10.41 -4.34 5.17
CA PHE A 62 -10.38 -2.99 5.74
C PHE A 62 -10.03 -2.96 7.22
N GLU A 63 -10.47 -3.93 8.03
CA GLU A 63 -10.14 -3.94 9.46
C GLU A 63 -8.83 -4.68 9.75
N LYS A 64 -8.67 -5.87 9.19
CA LYS A 64 -7.51 -6.73 9.49
C LYS A 64 -6.27 -6.36 8.68
N TYR A 65 -6.42 -6.18 7.38
CA TYR A 65 -5.33 -5.83 6.45
C TYR A 65 -5.35 -4.36 6.01
N GLY A 66 -6.20 -3.53 6.59
CA GLY A 66 -6.30 -2.10 6.28
C GLY A 66 -4.95 -1.37 6.30
N PRO A 67 -4.08 -1.58 7.30
CA PRO A 67 -2.78 -0.92 7.31
C PRO A 67 -1.86 -1.37 6.16
N VAL A 68 -1.98 -2.61 5.65
CA VAL A 68 -1.22 -3.10 4.47
C VAL A 68 -1.65 -2.35 3.21
N LEU A 69 -2.92 -1.97 3.10
CA LEU A 69 -3.39 -1.16 1.97
C LEU A 69 -2.71 0.20 1.90
N LEU A 70 -2.27 0.76 3.02
CA LEU A 70 -1.49 2.00 3.03
C LEU A 70 -0.12 1.82 2.36
N ILE A 71 0.55 0.68 2.62
CA ILE A 71 1.82 0.36 1.95
C ILE A 71 1.58 0.20 0.44
N LEU A 72 0.53 -0.53 0.05
CA LEU A 72 0.15 -0.69 -1.35
C LEU A 72 -0.11 0.66 -2.02
N ALA A 73 -0.84 1.56 -1.36
CA ALA A 73 -1.12 2.89 -1.87
C ALA A 73 0.15 3.73 -2.08
N VAL A 74 1.10 3.68 -1.13
CA VAL A 74 2.39 4.38 -1.27
C VAL A 74 3.21 3.80 -2.43
N LEU A 75 3.22 2.47 -2.60
CA LEU A 75 3.91 1.83 -3.72
C LEU A 75 3.27 2.21 -5.07
N MET A 76 1.95 2.18 -5.17
CA MET A 76 1.23 2.58 -6.39
C MET A 76 1.46 4.06 -6.72
N PHE A 77 1.45 4.92 -5.70
CA PHE A 77 1.74 6.35 -5.87
C PHE A 77 3.18 6.58 -6.33
N GLY A 78 4.15 5.88 -5.74
CA GLY A 78 5.55 5.92 -6.18
C GLY A 78 5.74 5.42 -7.62
N ALA A 79 5.09 4.32 -7.98
CA ALA A 79 5.12 3.78 -9.34
C ALA A 79 4.52 4.75 -10.36
N MET A 80 3.44 5.46 -10.01
CA MET A 80 2.81 6.47 -10.86
C MET A 80 3.74 7.66 -11.09
N ILE A 81 4.38 8.20 -10.04
CA ILE A 81 5.35 9.28 -10.18
C ILE A 81 6.55 8.83 -11.02
N GLY A 82 7.08 7.63 -10.75
CA GLY A 82 8.18 7.06 -11.51
C GLY A 82 7.85 6.92 -13.00
N GLY A 83 6.66 6.41 -13.33
CA GLY A 83 6.17 6.33 -14.71
C GLY A 83 6.11 7.69 -15.40
N VAL A 84 5.55 8.71 -14.73
CA VAL A 84 5.48 10.07 -15.28
C VAL A 84 6.88 10.68 -15.49
N CYS A 85 7.81 10.43 -14.58
CA CYS A 85 9.20 10.87 -14.72
C CYS A 85 9.89 10.22 -15.93
N ILE A 86 9.77 8.91 -16.08
CA ILE A 86 10.36 8.17 -17.21
C ILE A 86 9.76 8.65 -18.53
N SER A 87 8.43 8.80 -18.63
CA SER A 87 7.79 9.30 -19.85
C SER A 87 8.19 10.73 -20.22
N ARG A 88 8.60 11.56 -19.25
CA ARG A 88 9.13 12.91 -19.53
C ARG A 88 10.58 12.87 -20.01
N GLU A 89 11.40 11.99 -19.47
CA GLU A 89 12.79 11.83 -19.92
C GLU A 89 12.84 11.39 -21.39
N GLU A 90 11.98 10.43 -21.79
CA GLU A 90 11.89 9.99 -23.21
C GLU A 90 11.49 11.12 -24.17
N SER A 91 10.65 12.07 -23.74
CA SER A 91 10.24 13.19 -24.60
C SER A 91 11.27 14.31 -24.71
N ASP A 92 12.13 14.48 -23.71
CA ASP A 92 13.14 15.54 -23.70
C ASP A 92 14.40 15.13 -24.51
N ASP A 93 14.68 13.83 -24.66
CA ASP A 93 15.80 13.30 -25.46
C ASP A 93 15.52 13.24 -26.99
N ASP A 94 14.25 13.36 -27.40
CA ASP A 94 13.81 13.27 -28.80
C ASP A 94 13.75 14.64 -29.55
N ASP A 95 14.17 15.74 -28.92
CA ASP A 95 14.21 17.08 -29.54
C ASP A 95 15.66 17.52 -29.86
N PRO A 96 16.18 17.28 -31.08
CA PRO A 96 17.48 17.75 -31.50
C PRO A 96 17.40 19.22 -31.94
N ASN A 97 17.37 20.16 -30.98
CA ASN A 97 17.62 21.59 -31.22
C ASN A 97 18.43 22.23 -30.10
#